data_AF-A0A542W320-F1
#
_entry.id   AF-A0A542W320-F1
#
_cell.length_a   1.000
_cell.length_b   1.000
_cell.length_c   1.000
_cell.angle_alpha   90.00
_cell.angle_beta   90.00
_cell.angle_gamma   90.00
#
_symmetry.space_group_name_H-M   'P 1'
#
loop_
_entity.id
_entity.type
_entity.pdbx_description
1 polymer ?
#
loop_
_entity_poly.entity_id
_entity_poly.type
_entity_poly.pdbx_seq_one_letter_code
_entity_poly.pdbx_strand_id
1 'polypeptide(L)'
;MSELSSQTPLETKISKKERDSMIRVDHAGEYGAIRIYAGQLAIMGDRTGRLSKMITRMAAQEDRHFAGFEKLIQERNVRPTLFQPVWKIAGFALGAATALIGPKTAMACTAAVESEIDEHYKSQMEKLGSDDNQLKNMIADYREDELEHRRHAIEEGAEHIPAYPVFYSLVRLGCRAAIELSKRF
;
A
#
# COMPACT_ATOMS: atom_id res chain seq x y z
N MET A 1 31.72 -0.28 -44.90
CA MET A 1 31.49 -0.70 -43.50
C MET A 1 30.69 0.41 -42.85
N SER A 2 29.38 0.24 -42.77
CA SER A 2 28.45 1.19 -42.15
C SER A 2 28.40 0.85 -40.66
N GLU A 3 28.95 1.71 -39.81
CA GLU A 3 28.77 1.61 -38.37
C GLU A 3 27.31 1.99 -38.06
N LEU A 4 26.50 0.98 -37.72
CA LEU A 4 25.22 1.21 -37.07
C LEU A 4 25.50 1.88 -35.72
N SER A 5 25.21 3.17 -35.63
CA SER A 5 25.00 3.89 -34.37
C SER A 5 23.93 3.17 -33.57
N SER A 6 24.33 2.35 -32.61
CA SER A 6 23.48 1.81 -31.55
C SER A 6 23.04 2.97 -30.66
N GLN A 7 21.94 3.62 -31.05
CA GLN A 7 21.23 4.54 -30.18
C GLN A 7 20.71 3.76 -28.97
N THR A 8 21.37 3.93 -27.84
CA THR A 8 20.83 3.59 -26.54
C THR A 8 19.51 4.37 -26.40
N PRO A 9 18.38 3.74 -26.05
CA PRO A 9 17.14 4.47 -25.81
C PRO A 9 17.41 5.56 -24.77
N LEU A 10 17.00 6.80 -25.07
CA LEU A 10 17.01 7.90 -24.11
C LEU A 10 16.17 7.48 -22.89
N GLU A 11 16.83 7.01 -21.83
CA GLU A 11 16.22 6.85 -20.51
C GLU A 11 15.60 8.20 -20.15
N THR A 12 14.28 8.28 -20.26
CA THR A 12 13.59 9.54 -20.08
C THR A 12 13.45 9.75 -18.58
N LYS A 13 14.19 10.71 -18.03
CA LYS A 13 14.17 11.01 -16.59
C LYS A 13 12.75 11.20 -16.08
N ILE A 14 12.39 10.57 -14.96
CA ILE A 14 11.09 10.76 -14.33
C ILE A 14 10.88 12.24 -13.96
N SER A 15 9.73 12.80 -14.38
CA SER A 15 9.43 14.20 -14.11
C SER A 15 9.22 14.45 -12.63
N LYS A 16 9.46 15.69 -12.18
CA LYS A 16 9.16 16.10 -10.79
C LYS A 16 7.69 15.81 -10.44
N LYS A 17 6.76 16.12 -11.35
CA LYS A 17 5.33 15.92 -11.12
C LYS A 17 4.97 14.45 -10.88
N GLU A 18 5.57 13.53 -11.63
CA GLU A 18 5.35 12.09 -11.45
C GLU A 18 5.93 11.60 -10.14
N ARG A 19 7.15 12.03 -9.79
CA ARG A 19 7.80 11.70 -8.51
C ARG A 19 7.01 12.24 -7.30
N ASP A 20 6.53 13.48 -7.39
CA ASP A 20 5.67 14.08 -6.36
C ASP A 20 4.32 13.33 -6.28
N SER A 21 3.82 12.80 -7.40
CA SER A 21 2.62 11.96 -7.41
C SER A 21 2.85 10.61 -6.74
N MET A 22 4.01 9.99 -6.93
CA MET A 22 4.39 8.73 -6.29
C MET A 22 4.38 8.89 -4.76
N ILE A 23 5.19 9.81 -4.24
CA ILE A 23 5.30 10.08 -2.79
C ILE A 23 3.94 10.39 -2.16
N ARG A 24 3.10 11.18 -2.84
CA ARG A 24 1.76 11.53 -2.35
C ARG A 24 0.84 10.32 -2.27
N VAL A 25 0.90 9.43 -3.25
CA VAL A 25 0.07 8.22 -3.28
C VAL A 25 0.53 7.24 -2.23
N ASP A 26 1.84 7.02 -2.10
CA ASP A 26 2.39 6.10 -1.10
C ASP A 26 2.05 6.60 0.30
N HIS A 27 2.29 7.89 0.59
CA HIS A 27 1.87 8.53 1.84
C HIS A 27 0.38 8.32 2.17
N ALA A 28 -0.49 8.44 1.16
CA ALA A 28 -1.93 8.21 1.33
C ALA A 28 -2.26 6.71 1.53
N GLY A 29 -1.53 5.83 0.85
CA GLY A 29 -1.64 4.37 0.94
C GLY A 29 -1.28 3.87 2.32
N GLU A 30 -0.10 4.23 2.83
CA GLU A 30 0.36 3.86 4.18
C GLU A 30 -0.62 4.36 5.24
N TYR A 31 -1.11 5.59 5.09
CA TYR A 31 -2.14 6.10 5.99
C TYR A 31 -3.42 5.26 5.90
N GLY A 32 -3.86 4.88 4.71
CA GLY A 32 -5.00 3.98 4.52
C GLY A 32 -4.81 2.63 5.21
N ALA A 33 -3.65 2.00 5.06
CA ALA A 33 -3.30 0.72 5.67
C ALA A 33 -3.33 0.78 7.21
N ILE A 34 -2.71 1.81 7.81
CA ILE A 34 -2.80 2.08 9.26
C ILE A 34 -4.25 2.13 9.72
N ARG A 35 -5.12 2.79 8.95
CA ARG A 35 -6.54 2.94 9.31
C ARG A 35 -7.31 1.64 9.16
N ILE A 36 -6.99 0.80 8.17
CA ILE A 36 -7.56 -0.54 8.03
C ILE A 36 -7.19 -1.39 9.24
N TYR A 37 -5.92 -1.46 9.62
CA TYR A 37 -5.50 -2.22 10.80
C TYR A 37 -6.11 -1.69 12.09
N ALA A 38 -6.22 -0.37 12.25
CA ALA A 38 -6.92 0.23 13.38
C ALA A 38 -8.40 -0.20 13.45
N GLY A 39 -9.09 -0.26 12.32
CA GLY A 39 -10.47 -0.76 12.25
C GLY A 39 -10.59 -2.24 12.60
N GLN A 40 -9.67 -3.06 12.09
CA GLN A 40 -9.60 -4.49 12.40
C GLN A 40 -9.40 -4.74 13.90
N LEU A 41 -8.43 -4.05 14.51
CA LEU A 41 -8.11 -4.16 15.95
C LEU A 41 -9.26 -3.67 16.83
N ALA A 42 -9.98 -2.62 16.42
CA ALA A 42 -11.12 -2.10 17.18
C ALA A 42 -12.24 -3.15 17.36
N ILE A 43 -12.40 -4.08 16.42
CA ILE A 43 -13.42 -5.12 16.47
C ILE A 43 -12.89 -6.41 17.11
N MET A 44 -11.68 -6.83 16.75
CA MET A 44 -11.11 -8.09 17.25
C MET A 44 -10.64 -8.01 18.70
N GLY A 45 -10.09 -6.86 19.12
CA GLY A 45 -9.53 -6.66 20.46
C GLY A 45 -8.61 -7.81 20.88
N ASP A 46 -8.63 -8.20 22.16
CA ASP A 46 -7.85 -9.33 22.65
C ASP A 46 -8.46 -10.71 22.35
N ARG A 47 -9.67 -10.76 21.78
CA ARG A 47 -10.45 -12.01 21.62
C ARG A 47 -9.82 -13.00 20.67
N THR A 48 -9.02 -12.51 19.72
CA THR A 48 -8.27 -13.34 18.76
C THR A 48 -6.77 -13.38 19.05
N GLY A 49 -6.34 -12.90 20.23
CA GLY A 49 -5.04 -13.06 20.87
C GLY A 49 -3.82 -13.03 19.95
N ARG A 50 -3.51 -14.17 19.32
CA ARG A 50 -2.40 -14.32 18.37
C ARG A 50 -2.57 -13.44 17.12
N LEU A 51 -3.77 -13.42 16.54
CA LEU A 51 -4.05 -12.65 15.32
C LEU A 51 -3.98 -11.15 15.59
N SER A 52 -4.56 -10.66 16.70
CA SER A 52 -4.46 -9.25 17.07
C SER A 52 -3.01 -8.80 17.31
N LYS A 53 -2.16 -9.67 17.89
CA LYS A 53 -0.72 -9.38 18.03
C LYS A 53 -0.01 -9.28 16.68
N MET A 54 -0.36 -10.15 15.74
CA MET A 54 0.17 -10.09 14.37
C MET A 54 -0.26 -8.80 13.67
N ILE A 55 -1.55 -8.46 13.72
CA ILE A 55 -2.07 -7.21 13.15
C ILE A 55 -1.45 -5.98 13.80
N THR A 56 -1.23 -6.00 15.11
CA THR A 56 -0.54 -4.91 15.82
C THR A 56 0.89 -4.73 15.32
N ARG A 57 1.59 -5.84 15.00
CA ARG A 57 2.94 -5.76 14.42
C ARG A 57 2.90 -5.18 13.02
N MET A 58 2.02 -5.66 12.14
CA MET A 58 1.85 -5.13 10.78
C MET A 58 1.52 -3.64 10.82
N ALA A 59 0.56 -3.21 11.66
CA ALA A 59 0.23 -1.81 11.87
C ALA A 59 1.43 -0.95 12.31
N ALA A 60 2.31 -1.49 13.16
CA ALA A 60 3.52 -0.79 13.57
C ALA A 60 4.59 -0.73 12.47
N GLN A 61 4.53 -1.60 11.46
CA GLN A 61 5.34 -1.50 10.24
C GLN A 61 4.79 -0.39 9.36
N GLU A 62 3.47 -0.33 9.15
CA GLU A 62 2.83 0.76 8.41
C GLU A 62 3.07 2.14 9.02
N ASP A 63 3.04 2.26 10.36
CA ASP A 63 3.36 3.51 11.04
C ASP A 63 4.80 3.98 10.70
N ARG A 64 5.75 3.06 10.53
CA ARG A 64 7.11 3.39 10.08
C ARG A 64 7.13 3.80 8.62
N HIS A 65 6.39 3.08 7.76
CA HIS A 65 6.29 3.40 6.33
C HIS A 65 5.73 4.80 6.13
N PHE A 66 4.59 5.09 6.77
CA PHE A 66 3.93 6.38 6.75
C PHE A 66 4.85 7.49 7.27
N ALA A 67 5.56 7.27 8.39
CA ALA A 67 6.52 8.26 8.90
C ALA A 67 7.66 8.54 7.91
N GLY A 68 8.12 7.52 7.18
CA GLY A 68 9.09 7.68 6.11
C GLY A 68 8.57 8.55 4.98
N PHE A 69 7.36 8.29 4.47
CA PHE A 69 6.78 9.11 3.39
C PHE A 69 6.37 10.50 3.87
N GLU A 70 5.92 10.65 5.11
CA GLU A 70 5.65 11.96 5.74
C GLU A 70 6.91 12.82 5.78
N LYS A 71 8.06 12.22 6.09
CA LYS A 71 9.34 12.90 6.00
C LYS A 71 9.66 13.33 4.56
N LEU A 72 9.44 12.47 3.57
CA LEU A 72 9.65 12.83 2.15
C LEU A 72 8.70 13.93 1.67
N ILE A 73 7.44 13.91 2.11
CA ILE A 73 6.44 14.95 1.87
C ILE A 73 6.99 16.31 2.31
N GLN A 74 7.55 16.38 3.51
CA GLN A 74 8.11 17.60 4.10
C GLN A 74 9.41 18.03 3.41
N GLU A 75 10.38 17.12 3.28
CA GLU A 75 11.70 17.40 2.71
C GLU A 75 11.64 17.83 1.25
N ARG A 76 10.73 17.25 0.47
CA ARG A 76 10.60 17.48 -0.97
C ARG A 76 9.47 18.45 -1.33
N ASN A 77 8.82 19.03 -0.31
CA ASN A 77 7.70 19.97 -0.45
C ASN A 77 6.59 19.41 -1.38
N VAL A 78 6.24 18.15 -1.17
CA VAL A 78 5.18 17.46 -1.90
C VAL A 78 3.88 17.68 -1.13
N ARG A 79 2.83 18.11 -1.82
CA ARG A 79 1.51 18.28 -1.18
C ARG A 79 0.85 16.91 -0.88
N PRO A 80 0.33 16.63 0.32
CA PRO A 80 -0.50 15.45 0.55
C PRO A 80 -1.78 15.45 -0.31
N THR A 81 -2.41 14.29 -0.48
CA THR A 81 -3.69 14.20 -1.21
C THR A 81 -4.81 14.93 -0.45
N LEU A 82 -5.72 15.60 -1.18
CA LEU A 82 -6.93 16.17 -0.58
C LEU A 82 -7.89 15.11 -0.02
N PHE A 83 -7.76 13.86 -0.48
CA PHE A 83 -8.65 12.76 -0.07
C PHE A 83 -8.24 12.10 1.25
N GLN A 84 -7.17 12.55 1.90
CA GLN A 84 -6.69 11.94 3.14
C GLN A 84 -7.78 11.81 4.24
N PRO A 85 -8.67 12.80 4.48
CA PRO A 85 -9.79 12.64 5.42
C PRO A 85 -10.79 11.55 5.00
N VAL A 86 -11.01 11.36 3.70
CA VAL A 86 -11.89 10.31 3.17
C VAL A 86 -11.24 8.94 3.37
N TRP A 87 -9.96 8.79 3.04
CA TRP A 87 -9.20 7.55 3.27
C TRP A 87 -9.11 7.19 4.73
N LYS A 88 -9.05 8.18 5.63
CA LYS A 88 -9.11 7.95 7.08
C LYS A 88 -10.34 7.16 7.50
N ILE A 89 -11.50 7.59 6.99
CA ILE A 89 -12.81 7.05 7.35
C ILE A 89 -13.02 5.73 6.60
N ALA A 90 -12.76 5.71 5.30
CA ALA A 90 -12.95 4.55 4.45
C ALA A 90 -12.06 3.36 4.88
N GLY A 91 -10.77 3.60 5.14
CA GLY A 91 -9.85 2.56 5.61
C GLY A 91 -10.31 1.97 6.94
N PHE A 92 -10.63 2.82 7.92
CA PHE A 92 -11.14 2.35 9.22
C PHE A 92 -12.46 1.57 9.08
N ALA A 93 -13.41 2.08 8.29
CA ALA A 93 -14.69 1.41 8.07
C ALA A 93 -14.51 0.06 7.39
N LEU A 94 -13.62 -0.04 6.39
CA LEU A 94 -13.30 -1.30 5.71
C LEU A 94 -12.69 -2.32 6.68
N GLY A 95 -11.70 -1.90 7.47
CA GLY A 95 -11.06 -2.76 8.46
C GLY A 95 -12.03 -3.26 9.52
N ALA A 96 -12.87 -2.37 10.05
CA ALA A 96 -13.88 -2.72 11.05
C ALA A 96 -14.96 -3.64 10.47
N ALA A 97 -15.49 -3.33 9.27
CA ALA A 97 -16.52 -4.14 8.64
C ALA A 97 -16.04 -5.56 8.34
N THR A 98 -14.82 -5.70 7.82
CA THR A 98 -14.26 -7.02 7.50
C THR A 98 -13.95 -7.85 8.75
N ALA A 99 -13.43 -7.22 9.80
CA ALA A 99 -13.24 -7.87 11.09
C ALA A 99 -14.55 -8.26 11.79
N LEU A 100 -15.62 -7.48 11.59
CA LEU A 100 -16.96 -7.80 12.12
C LEU A 100 -17.56 -9.05 11.47
N ILE A 101 -17.31 -9.25 10.17
CA ILE A 101 -17.69 -10.49 9.47
C ILE A 101 -16.86 -11.66 10.01
N GLY A 102 -15.55 -11.46 10.18
CA GLY A 102 -14.72 -12.37 10.94
C GLY A 102 -13.23 -12.30 10.61
N PRO A 103 -12.40 -13.03 11.39
CA PRO A 103 -10.94 -13.00 11.28
C PRO A 103 -10.41 -13.28 9.87
N LYS A 104 -10.95 -14.30 9.19
CA LYS A 104 -10.53 -14.66 7.83
C LYS A 104 -10.90 -13.60 6.80
N THR A 105 -12.01 -12.90 6.98
CA THR A 105 -12.43 -11.80 6.07
C THR A 105 -11.57 -10.56 6.27
N ALA A 106 -11.17 -10.25 7.51
CA ALA A 106 -10.15 -9.24 7.77
C ALA A 106 -8.83 -9.59 7.05
N MET A 107 -8.37 -10.84 7.14
CA MET A 107 -7.16 -11.27 6.44
C MET A 107 -7.32 -11.30 4.93
N ALA A 108 -8.49 -11.64 4.40
CA ALA A 108 -8.78 -11.50 2.98
C ALA A 108 -8.67 -10.04 2.51
N CYS A 109 -9.06 -9.09 3.35
CA CYS A 109 -8.91 -7.67 3.07
C CYS A 109 -7.43 -7.28 3.03
N THR A 110 -6.65 -7.66 4.05
CA THR A 110 -5.20 -7.44 4.11
C THR A 110 -4.51 -8.03 2.87
N ALA A 111 -4.76 -9.30 2.54
CA ALA A 111 -4.17 -9.94 1.36
C ALA A 111 -4.50 -9.21 0.05
N ALA A 112 -5.71 -8.66 -0.09
CA ALA A 112 -6.11 -7.90 -1.26
C ALA A 112 -5.44 -6.53 -1.35
N VAL A 113 -5.33 -5.81 -0.23
CA VAL A 113 -4.66 -4.50 -0.14
C VAL A 113 -3.18 -4.66 -0.45
N GLU A 114 -2.49 -5.59 0.21
CA GLU A 114 -1.03 -5.75 0.05
C GLU A 114 -0.65 -6.25 -1.34
N SER A 115 -1.58 -6.94 -2.02
CA SER A 115 -1.38 -7.29 -3.42
C SER A 115 -1.40 -6.07 -4.35
N GLU A 116 -2.22 -5.07 -4.06
CA GLU A 116 -2.23 -3.81 -4.82
C GLU A 116 -1.05 -2.92 -4.46
N ILE A 117 -0.63 -2.90 -3.19
CA ILE A 117 0.57 -2.15 -2.79
C ILE A 117 1.82 -2.77 -3.43
N ASP A 118 1.98 -4.11 -3.43
CA ASP A 118 3.09 -4.78 -4.11
C ASP A 118 3.14 -4.45 -5.62
N GLU A 119 2.00 -4.54 -6.31
CA GLU A 119 1.91 -4.17 -7.73
C GLU A 119 2.22 -2.68 -7.96
N HIS A 120 1.74 -1.81 -7.07
CA HIS A 120 2.01 -0.37 -7.12
C HIS A 120 3.51 -0.07 -6.97
N TYR A 121 4.14 -0.64 -5.93
CA TYR A 121 5.55 -0.49 -5.63
C TYR A 121 6.44 -1.04 -6.73
N LYS A 122 6.13 -2.22 -7.29
CA LYS A 122 6.83 -2.73 -8.48
C LYS A 122 6.81 -1.73 -9.63
N SER A 123 5.63 -1.21 -9.97
CA SER A 123 5.48 -0.24 -11.06
C SER A 123 6.26 1.05 -10.78
N GLN A 124 6.29 1.51 -9.53
CA GLN A 124 7.08 2.68 -9.16
C GLN A 124 8.58 2.41 -9.28
N MET A 125 9.07 1.30 -8.74
CA MET A 125 10.50 0.94 -8.78
C MET A 125 11.02 0.80 -10.21
N GLU A 126 10.20 0.24 -11.12
CA GLU A 126 10.51 0.18 -12.55
C GLU A 126 10.60 1.58 -13.17
N LYS A 127 9.61 2.44 -12.92
CA LYS A 127 9.57 3.81 -13.44
C LYS A 127 10.66 4.72 -12.88
N LEU A 128 11.04 4.53 -11.62
CA LEU A 128 12.09 5.31 -10.98
C LEU A 128 13.47 4.99 -11.55
N GLY A 129 13.67 3.80 -12.16
CA GLY A 129 14.93 3.45 -12.82
C GLY A 129 16.13 3.69 -11.90
N SER A 130 17.05 4.56 -12.34
CA SER A 130 18.17 5.07 -11.56
C SER A 130 18.03 6.55 -11.14
N ASP A 131 16.87 7.17 -11.40
CA ASP A 131 16.61 8.61 -11.22
C ASP A 131 16.34 9.04 -9.78
N ASP A 132 15.97 8.11 -8.90
CA ASP A 132 15.74 8.37 -7.48
C ASP A 132 16.05 7.14 -6.63
N ASN A 133 17.33 6.85 -6.45
CA ASN A 133 17.74 5.70 -5.65
C ASN A 133 17.27 5.79 -4.19
N GLN A 134 17.10 7.00 -3.64
CA GLN A 134 16.57 7.15 -2.28
C GLN A 134 15.13 6.65 -2.20
N LEU A 135 14.23 7.17 -3.05
CA LEU A 135 12.82 6.74 -3.06
C LEU A 135 12.68 5.27 -3.45
N LYS A 136 13.42 4.82 -4.46
CA LYS A 136 13.39 3.44 -4.93
C LYS A 136 13.81 2.44 -3.85
N ASN A 137 14.88 2.73 -3.10
CA ASN A 137 15.35 1.85 -2.04
C ASN A 137 14.36 1.80 -0.87
N MET A 138 13.75 2.93 -0.53
CA MET A 138 12.73 2.99 0.51
C MET A 138 11.48 2.20 0.13
N ILE A 139 11.00 2.34 -1.11
CA ILE A 139 9.89 1.53 -1.63
C ILE A 139 10.25 0.04 -1.65
N ALA A 140 11.48 -0.30 -2.04
CA ALA A 140 11.93 -1.70 -2.05
C ALA A 140 11.94 -2.33 -0.66
N ASP A 141 12.37 -1.57 0.36
CA ASP A 141 12.36 -2.00 1.77
C ASP A 141 10.93 -2.26 2.25
N TYR A 142 10.03 -1.29 2.05
CA TYR A 142 8.65 -1.41 2.53
C TYR A 142 7.88 -2.51 1.78
N ARG A 143 8.15 -2.67 0.48
CA ARG A 143 7.58 -3.75 -0.31
C ARG A 143 7.88 -5.14 0.25
N GLU A 144 9.03 -5.37 0.89
CA GLU A 144 9.31 -6.66 1.51
C GLU A 144 8.44 -6.89 2.75
N ASP A 145 8.17 -5.84 3.55
CA ASP A 145 7.20 -5.89 4.64
C ASP A 145 5.79 -6.22 4.08
N GLU A 146 5.36 -5.58 2.98
CA GLU A 146 4.04 -5.86 2.36
C GLU A 146 3.88 -7.31 1.89
N LEU A 147 4.92 -7.88 1.30
CA LEU A 147 4.94 -9.28 0.91
C LEU A 147 4.82 -10.20 2.13
N GLU A 148 5.47 -9.84 3.23
CA GLU A 148 5.37 -10.58 4.49
C GLU A 148 3.94 -10.51 5.05
N HIS A 149 3.32 -9.33 5.07
CA HIS A 149 1.95 -9.12 5.54
C HIS A 149 0.94 -9.92 4.72
N ARG A 150 1.08 -9.88 3.39
CA ARG A 150 0.27 -10.70 2.49
C ARG A 150 0.43 -12.19 2.80
N ARG A 151 1.66 -12.67 2.97
CA ARG A 151 1.93 -14.09 3.29
C ARG A 151 1.25 -14.48 4.61
N HIS A 152 1.40 -13.68 5.66
CA HIS A 152 0.74 -13.91 6.94
C HIS A 152 -0.78 -13.96 6.79
N ALA A 153 -1.38 -13.05 6.02
CA ALA A 153 -2.81 -13.05 5.76
C ALA A 153 -3.30 -14.34 5.08
N ILE A 154 -2.54 -14.86 4.11
CA ILE A 154 -2.83 -16.14 3.46
C ILE A 154 -2.72 -17.30 4.46
N GLU A 155 -1.67 -17.33 5.28
CA GLU A 155 -1.47 -18.34 6.33
C GLU A 155 -2.59 -18.34 7.39
N GLU A 156 -3.15 -17.17 7.69
CA GLU A 156 -4.33 -17.01 8.56
C GLU A 156 -5.66 -17.35 7.87
N GLY A 157 -5.62 -17.83 6.63
CA GLY A 157 -6.78 -18.37 5.93
C GLY A 157 -7.62 -17.32 5.20
N ALA A 158 -7.01 -16.23 4.73
CA ALA A 158 -7.65 -15.25 3.84
C ALA A 158 -8.44 -15.91 2.69
N GLU A 159 -7.87 -16.95 2.07
CA GLU A 159 -8.47 -17.62 0.90
C GLU A 159 -9.64 -18.54 1.24
N HIS A 160 -9.91 -18.76 2.52
CA HIS A 160 -10.92 -19.70 3.01
C HIS A 160 -12.28 -19.05 3.31
N ILE A 161 -12.52 -17.82 2.82
CA ILE A 161 -13.84 -17.18 2.92
C ILE A 161 -14.73 -17.55 1.73
N PRO A 162 -16.07 -17.59 1.92
CA PRO A 162 -16.99 -17.71 0.79
C PRO A 162 -16.77 -16.61 -0.25
N ALA A 163 -16.79 -16.97 -1.53
CA ALA A 163 -16.61 -16.05 -2.65
C ALA A 163 -15.32 -15.20 -2.60
N TYR A 164 -14.24 -15.73 -2.01
CA TYR A 164 -12.94 -15.05 -1.89
C TYR A 164 -12.47 -14.34 -3.18
N PRO A 165 -12.49 -14.95 -4.39
CA PRO A 165 -12.01 -14.27 -5.59
C PRO A 165 -12.79 -12.99 -5.93
N VAL A 166 -14.10 -12.95 -5.63
CA VAL A 166 -14.96 -11.78 -5.85
C VAL A 166 -14.64 -10.70 -4.83
N PHE A 167 -14.58 -11.06 -3.55
CA PHE A 167 -14.23 -10.14 -2.46
C PHE A 167 -12.84 -9.52 -2.68
N TYR A 168 -11.85 -10.36 -2.96
CA TYR A 168 -10.47 -9.97 -3.25
C TYR A 168 -10.42 -8.96 -4.41
N SER A 169 -11.08 -9.28 -5.53
CA SER A 169 -11.12 -8.40 -6.70
C SER A 169 -11.81 -7.05 -6.42
N LEU A 170 -12.85 -7.04 -5.58
CA LEU A 170 -13.56 -5.83 -5.19
C LEU A 170 -12.69 -4.90 -4.32
N VAL A 171 -12.02 -5.45 -3.30
CA VAL A 171 -11.10 -4.67 -2.45
C VAL A 171 -9.97 -4.10 -3.30
N ARG A 172 -9.39 -4.92 -4.19
CA ARG A 172 -8.36 -4.48 -5.13
C ARG A 172 -8.84 -3.34 -6.04
N LEU A 173 -10.07 -3.43 -6.56
CA LEU A 173 -10.66 -2.35 -7.35
C LEU A 173 -10.78 -1.05 -6.55
N GLY A 174 -11.18 -1.13 -5.28
CA GLY A 174 -11.21 0.01 -4.37
C GLY A 174 -9.83 0.65 -4.18
N CYS A 175 -8.79 -0.16 -3.99
CA CYS A 175 -7.42 0.32 -3.86
C CYS A 175 -6.95 1.05 -5.13
N ARG A 176 -7.20 0.48 -6.32
CA ARG A 176 -6.87 1.14 -7.61
C ARG A 176 -7.57 2.49 -7.77
N ALA A 177 -8.84 2.58 -7.35
CA ALA A 177 -9.58 3.83 -7.37
C ALA A 177 -8.98 4.87 -6.40
N ALA A 178 -8.63 4.46 -5.18
CA ALA A 178 -7.98 5.32 -4.19
C ALA A 178 -6.61 5.82 -4.67
N ILE A 179 -5.80 4.95 -5.28
CA ILE A 179 -4.52 5.29 -5.91
C ILE A 179 -4.75 6.33 -7.01
N GLU A 180 -5.67 6.10 -7.94
CA GLU A 180 -5.90 7.02 -9.06
C GLU A 180 -6.41 8.40 -8.61
N LEU A 181 -7.28 8.45 -7.61
CA LEU A 181 -7.75 9.70 -7.03
C LEU A 181 -6.61 10.46 -6.32
N SER A 182 -5.77 9.74 -5.57
CA SER A 182 -4.65 10.33 -4.81
C SER A 182 -3.51 10.80 -5.72
N LYS A 183 -3.34 10.21 -6.92
CA LYS A 183 -2.40 10.73 -7.94
C LYS A 183 -2.78 12.14 -8.39
N ARG A 184 -4.08 12.39 -8.54
CA ARG A 184 -4.59 13.61 -9.17
C ARG A 184 -4.80 14.76 -8.19
N PHE A 185 -5.20 14.45 -6.95
CA PHE A 185 -5.70 15.43 -5.99
C PHE A 185 -5.05 15.30 -4.63
#